data_AF-A0A846CEK3-F1
#
_entry.id   AF-A0A846CEK3-F1
#
_cell.length_a   1.000
_cell.length_b   1.000
_cell.length_c   1.000
_cell.angle_alpha   90.00
_cell.angle_beta   90.00
_cell.angle_gamma   90.00
#
_symmetry.space_group_name_H-M   'P 1'
#
loop_
_entity.id
_entity.type
_entity.pdbx_description
1 polymer ?
#
loop_
_entity_poly.entity_id
_entity_poly.type
_entity_poly.pdbx_seq_one_letter_code
_entity_poly.pdbx_strand_id
1 'polypeptide(L)'
;MSRKNAPGGSAEFTKSAFKWKDGQVYLAKCAEPLSIRWSRQLPQNCVPSTITVKLDPSGRWSVSLRVKDTRDLRLKPSNKQVGIDLGITSLLTTSNGEKVANPKNLNKLHKKLRLAAKSLKRKTKGSNNYQKARLKVARIHAKIKDSRLDYTHKLTYVANPTAALQLIRENQTIVVEDLAVKNMVRESQSTQEQLVMPTGPN
;
A
#
# COMPACT_ATOMS: atom_id res chain seq x y z
N MET A 1 -26.23 -4.23 -26.68
CA MET A 1 -25.29 -5.21 -26.10
C MET A 1 -24.76 -4.71 -24.76
N SER A 2 -25.22 -5.33 -23.66
CA SER A 2 -25.00 -4.88 -22.27
C SER A 2 -23.55 -5.10 -21.80
N ARG A 3 -22.91 -4.04 -21.29
CA ARG A 3 -21.57 -4.08 -20.68
C ARG A 3 -21.64 -4.84 -19.34
N LYS A 4 -21.49 -6.16 -19.37
CA LYS A 4 -21.42 -6.99 -18.14
C LYS A 4 -20.13 -6.67 -17.35
N ASN A 5 -20.32 -5.89 -16.29
CA ASN A 5 -19.62 -5.82 -15.00
C ASN A 5 -18.08 -5.98 -15.00
N ALA A 6 -17.39 -4.86 -14.77
CA ALA A 6 -16.03 -4.88 -14.24
C ALA A 6 -16.03 -5.58 -12.85
N PRO A 7 -15.02 -6.41 -12.52
CA PRO A 7 -14.92 -7.07 -11.23
C PRO A 7 -14.42 -6.04 -10.21
N GLY A 8 -15.30 -5.20 -9.71
CA GLY A 8 -14.93 -4.18 -8.76
C GLY A 8 -16.07 -3.22 -8.51
N GLY A 9 -16.16 -2.74 -7.28
CA GLY A 9 -17.20 -1.83 -6.85
C GLY A 9 -16.95 -1.37 -5.42
N SER A 10 -17.43 -0.19 -5.12
CA SER A 10 -17.48 0.34 -3.76
C SER A 10 -18.89 0.85 -3.50
N ALA A 11 -19.39 0.57 -2.30
CA ALA A 11 -20.63 1.14 -1.79
C ALA A 11 -20.31 1.90 -0.50
N GLU A 12 -20.78 3.13 -0.42
CA GLU A 12 -20.65 3.98 0.76
C GLU A 12 -22.00 4.09 1.48
N PHE A 13 -21.97 3.88 2.79
CA PHE A 13 -23.13 3.92 3.68
C PHE A 13 -22.88 4.97 4.75
N THR A 14 -23.77 5.95 4.85
CA THR A 14 -23.77 6.97 5.90
C THR A 14 -24.59 6.49 7.11
N LYS A 15 -24.61 7.26 8.20
CA LYS A 15 -25.27 6.88 9.47
C LYS A 15 -26.71 6.37 9.35
N SER A 16 -27.46 6.77 8.33
CA SER A 16 -28.84 6.29 8.10
C SER A 16 -28.89 4.88 7.50
N ALA A 17 -27.81 4.41 6.90
CA ALA A 17 -27.75 3.19 6.10
C ALA A 17 -26.88 2.07 6.71
N PHE A 18 -26.43 2.23 7.96
CA PHE A 18 -25.79 1.17 8.74
C PHE A 18 -26.04 1.38 10.25
N LYS A 19 -25.89 0.32 11.05
CA LYS A 19 -25.88 0.38 12.52
C LYS A 19 -24.55 -0.11 13.04
N TRP A 20 -24.02 0.57 14.06
CA TRP A 20 -22.84 0.18 14.80
C TRP A 20 -23.24 -0.18 16.23
N LYS A 21 -23.04 -1.43 16.63
CA LYS A 21 -23.39 -1.92 17.96
C LYS A 21 -22.35 -2.94 18.41
N ASP A 22 -21.83 -2.81 19.62
CA ASP A 22 -20.91 -3.77 20.25
C ASP A 22 -19.69 -4.17 19.40
N GLY A 23 -19.14 -3.23 18.63
CA GLY A 23 -17.99 -3.49 17.74
C GLY A 23 -18.36 -4.17 16.41
N GLN A 24 -19.65 -4.36 16.15
CA GLN A 24 -20.18 -5.01 14.96
C GLN A 24 -20.86 -4.00 14.02
N VAL A 25 -20.79 -4.29 12.72
CA VAL A 25 -21.39 -3.50 11.64
C VAL A 25 -22.60 -4.23 11.09
N TYR A 26 -23.75 -3.57 11.07
CA TYR A 26 -24.95 -4.02 10.39
C TYR A 26 -25.22 -3.08 9.22
N LEU A 27 -25.33 -3.59 8.00
CA LEU A 27 -25.75 -2.79 6.86
C LEU A 27 -27.27 -2.71 6.79
N ALA A 28 -27.79 -1.63 6.19
CA ALA A 28 -29.21 -1.54 5.90
C ALA A 28 -29.67 -2.77 5.10
N LYS A 29 -30.79 -3.37 5.51
CA LYS A 29 -31.39 -4.58 4.93
C LYS A 29 -30.59 -5.88 5.16
N CYS A 30 -29.58 -5.88 6.02
CA CYS A 30 -28.93 -7.09 6.54
C CYS A 30 -29.37 -7.32 7.99
N ALA A 31 -29.92 -8.50 8.27
CA ALA A 31 -30.30 -8.90 9.64
C ALA A 31 -29.07 -9.29 10.48
N GLU A 32 -28.08 -9.91 9.83
CA GLU A 32 -26.85 -10.37 10.48
C GLU A 32 -25.73 -9.31 10.39
N PRO A 33 -24.84 -9.26 11.40
CA PRO A 33 -23.67 -8.40 11.35
C PRO A 33 -22.67 -8.90 10.29
N LEU A 34 -21.92 -7.98 9.71
CA LEU A 34 -20.81 -8.32 8.83
C LEU A 34 -19.71 -9.02 9.64
N SER A 35 -19.34 -10.22 9.21
CA SER A 35 -18.17 -10.95 9.72
C SER A 35 -16.88 -10.27 9.23
N ILE A 36 -16.36 -9.33 10.03
CA ILE A 36 -15.19 -8.53 9.69
C ILE A 36 -13.98 -8.96 10.53
N ARG A 37 -12.87 -9.27 9.86
CA ARG A 37 -11.56 -9.37 10.51
C ARG A 37 -10.97 -7.97 10.65
N TRP A 38 -11.04 -7.40 11.84
CA TRP A 38 -10.51 -6.07 12.13
C TRP A 38 -8.98 -6.04 12.05
N SER A 39 -8.43 -5.08 11.31
CA SER A 39 -6.98 -4.80 11.29
C SER A 39 -6.53 -3.95 12.49
N ARG A 40 -7.45 -3.20 13.09
CA ARG A 40 -7.24 -2.32 14.23
C ARG A 40 -8.57 -2.14 14.97
N GLN A 41 -8.51 -2.09 16.29
CA GLN A 41 -9.66 -1.71 17.09
C GLN A 41 -9.94 -0.21 16.94
N LEU A 42 -11.22 0.17 16.96
CA LEU A 42 -11.57 1.58 17.04
C LEU A 42 -11.23 2.13 18.43
N PRO A 43 -10.86 3.41 18.54
CA PRO A 43 -10.68 4.04 19.84
C PRO A 43 -11.97 3.98 20.65
N GLN A 44 -11.83 3.94 21.98
CA GLN A 44 -12.99 4.02 22.87
C GLN A 44 -13.80 5.29 22.60
N ASN A 45 -15.12 5.19 22.69
CA ASN A 45 -16.08 6.28 22.45
C ASN A 45 -16.14 6.83 21.01
N CYS A 46 -15.50 6.16 20.03
CA CYS A 46 -15.63 6.55 18.63
C CYS A 46 -16.78 5.80 17.94
N VAL A 47 -17.76 6.55 17.46
CA VAL A 47 -18.83 6.03 16.60
C VAL A 47 -18.49 6.33 15.14
N PRO A 48 -18.48 5.33 14.23
CA PRO A 48 -18.25 5.59 12.82
C PRO A 48 -19.34 6.47 12.22
N SER A 49 -18.94 7.39 11.34
CA SER A 49 -19.85 8.26 10.58
C SER A 49 -20.26 7.64 9.25
N THR A 50 -19.33 6.88 8.66
CA THR A 50 -19.45 6.38 7.29
C THR A 50 -18.75 5.04 7.19
N ILE A 51 -19.35 4.11 6.46
CA ILE A 51 -18.78 2.82 6.13
C ILE A 51 -18.66 2.70 4.63
N THR A 52 -17.48 2.32 4.14
CA THR A 52 -17.27 1.99 2.73
C THR A 52 -16.95 0.51 2.63
N VAL A 53 -17.76 -0.22 1.87
CA VAL A 53 -17.52 -1.62 1.53
C VAL A 53 -17.00 -1.67 0.10
N LYS A 54 -15.85 -2.31 -0.10
CA LYS A 54 -15.18 -2.34 -1.39
C LYS A 54 -14.78 -3.76 -1.78
N LEU A 55 -15.08 -4.12 -3.03
CA LEU A 55 -14.57 -5.29 -3.70
C LEU A 55 -13.37 -4.92 -4.57
N ASP A 56 -12.20 -5.43 -4.21
CA ASP A 56 -10.99 -5.27 -5.00
C ASP A 56 -11.02 -6.19 -6.24
N PRO A 57 -10.35 -5.82 -7.36
CA PRO A 57 -10.25 -6.67 -8.55
C PRO A 57 -9.63 -8.05 -8.34
N SER A 58 -8.96 -8.26 -7.20
CA SER A 58 -8.42 -9.56 -6.76
C SER A 58 -9.49 -10.51 -6.21
N GLY A 59 -10.72 -10.02 -6.01
CA GLY A 59 -11.84 -10.74 -5.40
C GLY A 59 -11.91 -10.61 -3.87
N ARG A 60 -11.19 -9.65 -3.27
CA ARG A 60 -11.20 -9.43 -1.83
C ARG A 60 -12.19 -8.35 -1.43
N TRP A 61 -12.96 -8.62 -0.39
CA TRP A 61 -13.78 -7.61 0.27
C TRP A 61 -12.98 -6.89 1.34
N SER A 62 -13.18 -5.58 1.44
CA SER A 62 -12.63 -4.74 2.50
C SER A 62 -13.70 -3.77 3.00
N VAL A 63 -13.64 -3.46 4.29
CA VAL A 63 -14.53 -2.51 4.95
C VAL A 63 -13.68 -1.43 5.60
N SER A 64 -13.98 -0.17 5.32
CA SER A 64 -13.36 0.99 5.98
C SER A 64 -14.39 1.81 6.72
N LEU A 65 -14.07 2.13 7.96
CA LEU A 65 -14.87 2.98 8.85
C LEU A 65 -14.24 4.36 8.95
N ARG A 66 -15.02 5.40 8.63
CA ARG A 66 -14.64 6.78 8.94
C ARG A 66 -15.09 7.10 10.36
N VAL A 67 -14.16 7.52 11.21
CA VAL A 67 -14.41 7.92 12.60
C VAL A 67 -13.82 9.31 12.84
N LYS A 68 -14.46 10.10 13.71
CA LYS A 68 -13.87 11.31 14.27
C LYS A 68 -13.11 10.91 15.52
N ASP A 69 -11.78 10.89 15.42
CA ASP A 69 -10.90 10.64 16.58
C ASP A 69 -10.68 11.98 17.30
N THR A 70 -11.12 12.08 18.55
CA THR A 70 -11.01 13.29 19.37
C THR A 70 -9.85 13.23 20.36
N ARG A 71 -9.03 12.17 20.31
CA ARG A 71 -7.88 12.03 21.19
C ARG A 71 -6.80 13.05 20.83
N ASP A 72 -6.23 13.69 21.85
CA ASP A 72 -4.99 14.43 21.68
C ASP A 72 -3.82 13.44 21.67
N LEU A 73 -3.25 13.21 20.49
CA LEU A 73 -2.10 12.32 20.29
C LEU A 73 -0.80 13.12 20.06
N ARG A 74 -0.76 14.39 20.47
CA ARG A 74 0.46 15.19 20.39
C ARG A 74 1.55 14.53 21.22
N LEU A 75 2.71 14.38 20.59
CA LEU A 75 3.92 13.95 21.27
C LEU A 75 4.51 15.12 22.06
N LYS A 76 5.32 14.81 23.08
CA LYS A 76 6.08 15.83 23.80
C LYS A 76 7.00 16.55 22.79
N PRO A 77 7.13 17.89 22.86
CA PRO A 77 8.00 18.64 21.97
C PRO A 77 9.46 18.18 22.14
N SER A 78 10.21 18.18 21.05
CA SER A 78 11.59 17.70 20.96
C SER A 78 12.35 18.58 19.95
N ASN A 79 13.53 19.07 20.33
CA ASN A 79 14.34 19.91 19.43
C ASN A 79 15.10 19.10 18.35
N LYS A 80 14.89 17.78 18.28
CA LYS A 80 15.55 16.94 17.28
C LYS A 80 14.97 17.21 15.89
N GLN A 81 15.88 17.32 14.93
CA GLN A 81 15.60 17.53 13.52
C GLN A 81 16.39 16.50 12.73
N VAL A 82 15.83 16.04 11.63
CA VAL A 82 16.44 15.02 10.79
C VAL A 82 16.09 15.28 9.33
N GLY A 83 17.13 15.41 8.50
CA GLY A 83 17.00 15.39 7.06
C GLY A 83 16.86 13.95 6.55
N ILE A 84 15.97 13.76 5.58
CA ILE A 84 15.75 12.50 4.88
C ILE A 84 16.07 12.68 3.41
N ASP A 85 17.01 11.87 2.91
CA ASP A 85 17.28 11.67 1.50
C ASP A 85 16.64 10.34 1.04
N LEU A 86 15.93 10.36 -0.08
CA LEU A 86 15.29 9.18 -0.66
C LEU A 86 16.02 8.79 -1.94
N GLY A 87 16.71 7.65 -1.91
CA GLY A 87 17.47 7.15 -3.06
C GLY A 87 16.76 6.05 -3.85
N ILE A 88 17.36 5.71 -4.99
CA ILE A 88 17.00 4.53 -5.79
C ILE A 88 17.71 3.28 -5.22
N THR A 89 18.96 3.47 -4.79
CA THR A 89 19.87 2.43 -4.27
C THR A 89 19.56 2.09 -2.81
N SER A 90 19.54 3.11 -1.94
CA SER A 90 18.94 3.05 -0.60
C SER A 90 17.57 3.70 -0.66
N LEU A 91 16.58 3.08 -0.03
CA LEU A 91 15.23 3.65 0.04
C LEU A 91 15.22 4.98 0.79
N LEU A 92 15.99 5.06 1.87
CA LEU A 92 16.04 6.20 2.76
C LEU A 92 17.43 6.30 3.37
N THR A 93 18.01 7.48 3.35
CA THR A 93 19.23 7.85 4.07
C THR A 93 18.88 8.99 5.01
N THR A 94 19.25 8.91 6.28
CA THR A 94 19.06 10.03 7.20
C THR A 94 20.34 10.84 7.31
N SER A 95 20.20 12.13 7.62
CA SER A 95 21.30 13.02 8.02
C SER A 95 22.16 12.48 9.17
N ASN A 96 21.63 11.56 9.98
CA ASN A 96 22.37 10.86 11.04
C ASN A 96 23.23 9.70 10.50
N GLY A 97 23.29 9.50 9.18
CA GLY A 97 24.11 8.48 8.52
C GLY A 97 23.44 7.12 8.34
N GLU A 98 22.24 6.91 8.90
CA GLU A 98 21.55 5.62 8.74
C GLU A 98 20.99 5.45 7.33
N LYS A 99 21.19 4.26 6.75
CA LYS A 99 20.74 3.89 5.41
C LYS A 99 19.81 2.68 5.46
N VAL A 100 18.59 2.86 4.96
CA VAL A 100 17.61 1.81 4.76
C VAL A 100 17.69 1.33 3.31
N ALA A 101 18.03 0.07 3.10
CA ALA A 101 18.11 -0.52 1.75
C ALA A 101 16.73 -0.73 1.11
N ASN A 102 16.65 -0.58 -0.21
CA ASN A 102 15.42 -0.84 -0.96
C ASN A 102 15.07 -2.35 -0.92
N PRO A 103 13.82 -2.73 -0.59
CA PRO A 103 13.42 -4.13 -0.45
C PRO A 103 13.50 -4.87 -1.80
N LYS A 104 14.55 -5.69 -1.95
CA LYS A 104 14.78 -6.55 -3.13
C LYS A 104 13.75 -7.67 -3.31
N ASN A 105 12.87 -7.89 -2.32
CA ASN A 105 11.88 -8.97 -2.30
C ASN A 105 10.75 -8.80 -3.36
N LEU A 106 10.56 -7.59 -3.91
CA LEU A 106 9.53 -7.31 -4.92
C LEU A 106 9.89 -7.84 -6.32
N ASN A 107 11.17 -8.05 -6.61
CA ASN A 107 11.64 -8.51 -7.93
C ASN A 107 11.02 -9.85 -8.34
N LYS A 108 10.90 -10.79 -7.39
CA LYS A 108 10.26 -12.10 -7.64
C LYS A 108 8.77 -11.94 -8.00
N LEU A 109 8.08 -11.00 -7.36
CA LEU A 109 6.67 -10.72 -7.64
C LEU A 109 6.48 -10.02 -9.00
N HIS A 110 7.35 -9.08 -9.36
CA HIS A 110 7.33 -8.44 -10.68
C HIS A 110 7.59 -9.44 -11.82
N LYS A 111 8.55 -10.38 -11.64
CA LYS A 111 8.76 -11.47 -12.61
C LYS A 111 7.48 -12.32 -12.80
N LYS A 112 6.82 -12.70 -11.70
CA LYS A 112 5.54 -13.43 -11.73
C LYS A 112 4.43 -12.63 -12.41
N LEU A 113 4.36 -11.33 -12.14
CA LEU A 113 3.39 -10.42 -12.77
C LEU A 113 3.57 -10.38 -14.29
N ARG A 114 4.81 -10.22 -14.77
CA ARG A 114 5.15 -10.19 -16.20
C ARG A 114 4.68 -11.45 -16.92
N LEU A 115 4.95 -12.63 -16.34
CA LEU A 115 4.52 -13.90 -16.91
C LEU A 115 2.99 -14.05 -16.92
N ALA A 116 2.32 -13.66 -15.83
CA ALA A 116 0.86 -13.72 -15.75
C ALA A 116 0.18 -12.75 -16.74
N ALA A 117 0.71 -11.53 -16.89
CA ALA A 117 0.23 -10.54 -17.84
C ALA A 117 0.43 -11.01 -19.30
N LYS A 118 1.60 -11.59 -19.62
CA LYS A 118 1.85 -12.20 -20.93
C LYS A 118 0.87 -13.32 -21.23
N SER A 119 0.58 -14.17 -20.24
CA SER A 119 -0.44 -15.22 -20.38
C SER A 119 -1.83 -14.64 -20.60
N LEU A 120 -2.21 -13.57 -19.88
CA LEU A 120 -3.52 -12.92 -20.02
C LEU A 120 -3.73 -12.34 -21.43
N LYS A 121 -2.70 -11.66 -21.98
CA LYS A 121 -2.74 -11.07 -23.32
C LYS A 121 -3.04 -12.11 -24.41
N ARG A 122 -2.62 -13.36 -24.21
CA ARG A 122 -2.85 -14.48 -25.13
C ARG A 122 -4.22 -15.15 -24.98
N LYS A 123 -5.05 -14.76 -24.02
CA LYS A 123 -6.38 -15.37 -23.81
C LYS A 123 -7.46 -14.55 -24.50
N THR A 124 -8.44 -15.25 -25.09
CA THR A 124 -9.62 -14.63 -25.72
C THR A 124 -10.46 -13.89 -24.68
N LYS A 125 -10.62 -12.58 -24.86
CA LYS A 125 -11.42 -11.72 -23.97
C LYS A 125 -12.85 -12.27 -23.84
N GLY A 126 -13.37 -12.30 -22.62
CA GLY A 126 -14.71 -12.82 -22.32
C GLY A 126 -14.78 -14.33 -22.07
N SER A 127 -13.75 -15.10 -22.41
CA SER A 127 -13.69 -16.53 -22.08
C SER A 127 -13.50 -16.77 -20.56
N ASN A 128 -13.94 -17.93 -20.08
CA ASN A 128 -13.69 -18.35 -18.69
C ASN A 128 -12.19 -18.41 -18.36
N ASN A 129 -11.36 -18.79 -19.34
CA ASN A 129 -9.91 -18.83 -19.20
C ASN A 129 -9.28 -17.43 -19.10
N TYR A 130 -9.83 -16.45 -19.84
CA TYR A 130 -9.44 -15.05 -19.69
C TYR A 130 -9.80 -14.52 -18.29
N GLN A 131 -10.98 -14.86 -17.77
CA GLN A 131 -11.39 -14.45 -16.44
C GLN A 131 -10.45 -14.98 -15.34
N LYS A 132 -10.10 -16.27 -15.41
CA LYS A 132 -9.13 -16.90 -14.50
C LYS A 132 -7.76 -16.21 -14.57
N ALA A 133 -7.28 -15.93 -15.78
CA ALA A 133 -6.00 -15.23 -15.98
C ALA A 133 -6.04 -13.79 -15.45
N ARG A 134 -7.16 -13.07 -15.65
CA ARG A 134 -7.35 -11.69 -15.16
C ARG A 134 -7.29 -11.63 -13.64
N LEU A 135 -7.99 -12.56 -12.97
CA LEU A 135 -7.99 -12.67 -11.51
C LEU A 135 -6.59 -12.98 -10.97
N LYS A 136 -5.82 -13.84 -11.67
CA LYS A 136 -4.42 -14.14 -11.30
C LYS A 136 -3.54 -12.90 -11.35
N VAL A 137 -3.66 -12.08 -12.40
CA VAL A 137 -2.94 -10.80 -12.52
C VAL A 137 -3.33 -9.85 -11.39
N ALA A 138 -4.64 -9.70 -11.12
CA ALA A 138 -5.13 -8.83 -10.05
C ALA A 138 -4.64 -9.24 -8.66
N ARG A 139 -4.59 -10.55 -8.36
CA ARG A 139 -4.03 -11.07 -7.10
C ARG A 139 -2.55 -10.76 -6.93
N ILE A 140 -1.76 -10.83 -8.01
CA ILE A 140 -0.33 -10.50 -7.96
C ILE A 140 -0.15 -8.99 -7.71
N HIS A 141 -0.95 -8.14 -8.38
CA HIS A 141 -0.95 -6.70 -8.11
C HIS A 141 -1.31 -6.38 -6.65
N ALA A 142 -2.36 -7.01 -6.12
CA ALA A 142 -2.74 -6.85 -4.72
C ALA A 142 -1.59 -7.24 -3.78
N LYS A 143 -0.93 -8.37 -4.02
CA LYS A 143 0.22 -8.81 -3.22
C LYS A 143 1.40 -7.84 -3.27
N ILE A 144 1.72 -7.27 -4.43
CA ILE A 144 2.77 -6.26 -4.56
C ILE A 144 2.39 -5.00 -3.77
N LYS A 145 1.15 -4.52 -3.91
CA LYS A 145 0.64 -3.36 -3.18
C LYS A 145 0.70 -3.59 -1.67
N ASP A 146 0.20 -4.71 -1.19
CA ASP A 146 0.19 -5.05 0.24
C ASP A 146 1.62 -5.18 0.78
N SER A 147 2.54 -5.78 0.02
CA SER A 147 3.96 -5.91 0.43
C SER A 147 4.66 -4.55 0.51
N ARG A 148 4.37 -3.63 -0.42
CA ARG A 148 4.89 -2.25 -0.38
C ARG A 148 4.33 -1.50 0.82
N LEU A 149 3.02 -1.60 1.05
CA LEU A 149 2.36 -0.92 2.17
C LEU A 149 2.87 -1.44 3.52
N ASP A 150 2.99 -2.77 3.67
CA ASP A 150 3.55 -3.40 4.86
C ASP A 150 4.98 -2.94 5.12
N TYR A 151 5.81 -2.89 4.08
CA TYR A 151 7.18 -2.43 4.21
C TYR A 151 7.26 -0.95 4.61
N THR A 152 6.53 -0.06 3.94
CA THR A 152 6.45 1.36 4.34
C THR A 152 5.93 1.51 5.77
N HIS A 153 4.87 0.81 6.14
CA HIS A 153 4.34 0.86 7.50
C HIS A 153 5.34 0.31 8.53
N LYS A 154 6.10 -0.74 8.23
CA LYS A 154 7.12 -1.27 9.15
C LYS A 154 8.27 -0.29 9.34
N LEU A 155 8.64 0.45 8.31
CA LEU A 155 9.61 1.54 8.40
C LEU A 155 9.08 2.71 9.24
N THR A 156 7.80 3.04 9.10
CA THR A 156 7.19 4.17 9.80
C THR A 156 6.76 3.83 11.24
N TYR A 157 6.37 2.57 11.53
CA TYR A 157 5.60 2.23 12.73
C TYR A 157 6.28 1.24 13.71
N VAL A 158 6.73 0.02 13.33
CA VAL A 158 6.84 -1.07 14.36
C VAL A 158 7.91 -2.19 14.27
N ALA A 159 8.79 -2.36 13.28
CA ALA A 159 9.59 -3.62 13.26
C ALA A 159 11.07 -3.54 12.83
N ASN A 160 11.71 -2.39 12.91
CA ASN A 160 13.16 -2.30 12.72
C ASN A 160 13.70 -1.18 13.63
N PRO A 161 14.75 -1.41 14.44
CA PRO A 161 15.47 -0.34 15.13
C PRO A 161 16.30 0.46 14.12
N THR A 162 15.67 0.99 13.08
CA THR A 162 16.33 1.77 12.03
C THR A 162 15.60 3.10 11.88
N ALA A 163 16.40 4.17 11.83
CA ALA A 163 16.24 5.60 11.55
C ALA A 163 14.83 6.16 11.36
N ALA A 164 14.00 5.49 10.56
CA ALA A 164 12.70 5.98 10.14
C ALA A 164 11.70 6.09 11.31
N LEU A 165 11.81 5.25 12.33
CA LEU A 165 10.93 5.28 13.52
C LEU A 165 11.23 6.47 14.44
N GLN A 166 12.48 6.94 14.48
CA GLN A 166 12.83 8.18 15.19
C GLN A 166 12.19 9.40 14.51
N LEU A 167 11.95 9.37 13.20
CA LEU A 167 11.49 10.54 12.45
C LEU A 167 10.17 11.11 12.99
N ILE A 168 9.16 10.27 13.23
CA ILE A 168 7.83 10.77 13.65
C ILE A 168 7.72 10.91 15.16
N ARG A 169 8.37 10.01 15.93
CA ARG A 169 8.24 10.00 17.39
C ARG A 169 9.25 10.87 18.12
N GLU A 170 10.44 11.03 17.55
CA GLU A 170 11.56 11.72 18.22
C GLU A 170 11.91 13.06 17.58
N ASN A 171 11.54 13.27 16.31
CA ASN A 171 11.83 14.52 15.61
C ASN A 171 10.55 15.34 15.44
N GLN A 172 10.66 16.62 15.79
CA GLN A 172 9.56 17.57 15.65
C GLN A 172 9.49 18.16 14.24
N THR A 173 10.58 18.04 13.48
CA THR A 173 10.67 18.51 12.09
C THR A 173 11.35 17.45 11.24
N ILE A 174 10.70 17.13 10.12
CA ILE A 174 11.21 16.23 9.09
C ILE A 174 11.38 17.08 7.83
N VAL A 175 12.59 17.12 7.31
CA VAL A 175 12.90 17.78 6.03
C VAL A 175 13.07 16.70 4.98
N VAL A 176 12.33 16.83 3.87
CA VAL A 176 12.38 15.90 2.73
C VAL A 176 12.73 16.72 1.50
N GLU A 177 13.70 16.25 0.72
CA GLU A 177 14.07 16.87 -0.54
C GLU A 177 12.98 16.65 -1.60
N ASP A 178 12.71 17.67 -2.41
CA ASP A 178 11.82 17.56 -3.58
C ASP A 178 12.56 16.85 -4.71
N LEU A 179 12.42 15.52 -4.75
CA LEU A 179 13.14 14.67 -5.70
C LEU A 179 12.35 14.48 -6.99
N ALA A 180 12.99 14.76 -8.13
CA ALA A 180 12.51 14.38 -9.45
C ALA A 180 12.70 12.87 -9.71
N VAL A 181 12.01 12.02 -8.94
CA VAL A 181 12.17 10.55 -8.91
C VAL A 181 12.11 9.90 -10.30
N LYS A 182 11.31 10.44 -11.22
CA LYS A 182 11.23 9.94 -12.61
C LYS A 182 12.55 10.08 -13.37
N ASN A 183 13.26 11.20 -13.19
CA ASN A 183 14.52 11.47 -13.88
C ASN A 183 15.62 10.60 -13.29
N MET A 184 15.68 10.52 -11.97
CA MET A 184 16.58 9.65 -11.22
C MET A 184 16.46 8.17 -11.65
N VAL A 185 15.24 7.63 -11.73
CA VAL A 185 15.01 6.23 -12.15
C VAL A 185 15.50 6.01 -13.59
N ARG A 186 15.26 6.95 -14.50
CA ARG A 186 15.72 6.87 -15.89
C ARG A 186 17.25 6.86 -15.99
N GLU A 187 17.90 7.77 -15.27
CA GLU A 187 19.37 7.90 -15.28
C GLU A 187 20.07 6.70 -14.63
N SER A 188 19.52 6.18 -13.53
CA SER A 188 20.07 4.97 -12.89
C SER A 188 19.98 3.72 -13.76
N GLN A 189 18.95 3.61 -14.61
CA GLN A 189 18.85 2.50 -15.56
C GLN A 189 19.90 2.61 -16.67
N SER A 190 20.16 3.83 -17.18
CA SER A 190 21.25 4.05 -18.15
C SER A 190 22.63 3.79 -17.56
N THR A 191 22.88 4.15 -16.30
CA THR A 191 24.17 3.89 -15.62
C THR A 191 24.39 2.39 -15.36
N GLN A 192 23.33 1.62 -15.07
CA GLN A 192 23.43 0.17 -14.92
C GLN A 192 23.66 -0.55 -16.26
N GLU A 193 23.16 -0.02 -17.38
CA GLU A 193 23.41 -0.59 -18.71
C GLU A 193 24.85 -0.34 -19.19
N GLN A 194 25.46 0.80 -18.85
CA GLN A 194 26.86 1.10 -19.18
C GLN A 194 27.88 0.27 -18.38
N LEU A 195 27.56 -0.09 -17.13
CA LEU A 195 28.42 -0.94 -16.27
C LEU A 195 28.40 -2.44 -16.64
N VAL A 196 27.53 -2.87 -17.56
CA VAL A 196 27.37 -4.29 -17.97
C VAL A 196 28.01 -4.57 -19.34
N MET A 197 28.53 -3.56 -20.04
CA MET A 197 29.32 -3.77 -21.26
C MET A 197 30.77 -4.09 -20.86
N PRO A 198 31.31 -5.30 -21.14
CA PRO A 198 32.72 -5.56 -20.92
C PRO A 198 33.54 -4.68 -21.87
N THR A 199 34.59 -4.04 -21.35
CA THR A 199 35.71 -3.58 -22.15
C THR A 199 36.26 -4.80 -22.91
N GLY A 200 35.96 -4.89 -24.21
CA GLY A 200 36.55 -5.91 -25.08
C GLY A 200 38.08 -5.73 -25.12
N PRO A 201 38.84 -6.82 -25.29
CA PRO A 201 40.30 -6.74 -25.31
C PRO A 201 40.77 -6.00 -26.56
N ASN A 202 41.77 -5.13 -26.39
CA ASN A 202 42.64 -4.67 -27.47
C ASN A 202 43.59 -5.80 -27.87
#